data_AF-A0A946UKI5-F1
#
_entry.id   AF-A0A946UKI5-F1
#
_cell.length_a   1.000
_cell.length_b   1.000
_cell.length_c   1.000
_cell.angle_alpha   90.00
_cell.angle_beta   90.00
_cell.angle_gamma   90.00
#
_symmetry.space_group_name_H-M   'P 1'
#
loop_
_entity.id
_entity.type
_entity.pdbx_description
1 polymer ?
#
loop_
_entity_poly.entity_id
_entity_poly.type
_entity_poly.pdbx_seq_one_letter_code
_entity_poly.pdbx_strand_id
1 'polypeptide(L)'
;MSYRYLLYIAPLLIIACASEPAYDPLDDYEELDASTILDAPSPPPVRVAPENREAVARGEYLVELLGCGACHTDGALVGEPRADRSMAGSRVGIAYTSPLKFRNPGVVYPPNITPDDETGIGLWTNQQ
;
A
#
# COMPACT_ATOMS: atom_id res chain seq x y z
N MET A 1 22.21 37.74 -42.06
CA MET A 1 21.22 37.17 -41.12
C MET A 1 21.51 37.73 -39.73
N SER A 2 20.67 38.65 -39.28
CA SER A 2 20.99 39.62 -38.22
C SER A 2 20.87 39.05 -36.80
N TYR A 3 21.86 39.38 -35.97
CA TYR A 3 22.02 39.09 -34.53
C TYR A 3 20.74 39.31 -33.68
N ARG A 4 19.81 40.13 -34.16
CA ARG A 4 18.49 40.36 -33.56
C ARG A 4 17.63 39.08 -33.48
N TYR A 5 17.76 38.13 -34.40
CA TYR A 5 17.02 36.86 -34.33
C TYR A 5 17.55 35.91 -33.25
N LEU A 6 18.87 35.89 -33.00
CA LEU A 6 19.44 35.07 -31.92
C LEU A 6 18.98 35.52 -30.53
N LEU A 7 18.77 36.83 -30.32
CA LEU A 7 18.31 37.38 -29.05
C LEU A 7 16.87 37.00 -28.68
N TYR A 8 16.03 36.63 -29.65
CA TYR A 8 14.66 36.17 -29.39
C TYR A 8 14.55 34.63 -29.30
N ILE A 9 15.42 33.88 -29.99
CA ILE A 9 15.39 32.41 -29.99
C ILE A 9 15.96 31.84 -28.67
N ALA A 10 17.02 32.45 -28.13
CA ALA A 10 17.64 32.00 -26.88
C ALA A 10 16.71 32.01 -25.65
N PRO A 11 15.92 33.07 -25.36
CA PRO A 11 14.99 33.05 -24.23
C PRO A 11 13.81 32.09 -24.43
N LEU A 12 13.35 31.89 -25.68
CA LEU A 12 12.29 30.92 -26.01
C LEU A 12 12.72 29.47 -25.72
N LEU A 13 13.98 29.11 -25.99
CA LEU A 13 14.53 27.79 -25.68
C LEU A 13 14.69 27.57 -24.16
N ILE A 14 15.07 28.59 -23.40
CA ILE A 14 15.22 28.49 -21.93
C ILE A 14 13.86 28.30 -21.24
N ILE A 15 12.81 28.97 -21.73
CA ILE A 15 11.44 28.81 -21.20
C ILE A 15 10.92 27.40 -21.46
N ALA A 16 11.21 26.81 -22.63
CA ALA A 16 10.81 25.43 -22.95
C ALA A 16 11.41 24.41 -21.96
N CYS A 17 12.69 24.54 -21.60
CA CYS A 17 13.34 23.67 -20.62
C CYS A 17 12.83 23.87 -19.18
N ALA A 18 12.26 25.03 -18.85
CA ALA A 18 11.70 25.32 -17.53
C ALA A 18 10.22 24.92 -17.38
N SER A 19 9.61 24.40 -18.45
CA SER A 19 8.17 24.11 -18.50
C SER A 19 7.83 22.62 -18.45
N GLU A 20 8.83 21.73 -18.42
CA GLU A 20 8.54 20.32 -18.17
C GLU A 20 8.05 20.16 -16.72
N PRO A 21 6.83 19.63 -16.51
CA PRO A 21 6.34 19.37 -15.17
C PRO A 21 7.35 18.47 -14.45
N ALA A 22 7.60 18.77 -13.17
CA ALA A 22 8.42 17.89 -12.35
C ALA A 22 7.81 16.48 -12.42
N TYR A 23 8.64 15.48 -12.72
CA TYR A 23 8.22 14.08 -12.74
C TYR A 23 7.49 13.74 -11.44
N ASP A 24 6.21 13.38 -11.56
CA ASP A 24 5.38 12.91 -10.46
C ASP A 24 5.32 11.37 -10.52
N PRO A 25 6.01 10.65 -9.62
CA PRO A 25 5.97 9.19 -9.60
C PRO A 25 4.61 8.61 -9.20
N LEU A 26 3.65 9.46 -8.80
CA LEU A 26 2.28 9.07 -8.54
C LEU A 26 1.33 9.41 -9.70
N ASP A 27 1.81 9.90 -10.85
CA ASP A 27 0.91 10.28 -11.96
C ASP A 27 0.11 9.09 -12.51
N ASP A 28 0.69 7.89 -12.46
CA ASP A 28 0.07 6.62 -12.83
C ASP A 28 -0.82 6.03 -11.71
N TYR A 29 -0.91 6.70 -10.55
CA TYR A 29 -1.69 6.25 -9.40
C TYR A 29 -2.95 7.11 -9.21
N GLU A 30 -4.06 6.46 -8.94
CA GLU A 30 -5.27 7.12 -8.46
C GLU A 30 -5.16 7.32 -6.95
N GLU A 31 -5.13 8.57 -6.49
CA GLU A 31 -5.22 8.90 -5.07
C GLU A 31 -6.66 8.64 -4.60
N LEU A 32 -6.80 7.79 -3.58
CA LEU A 32 -8.08 7.43 -2.98
C LEU A 32 -8.19 8.03 -1.58
N ASP A 33 -9.39 8.43 -1.20
CA ASP A 33 -9.67 8.87 0.17
C ASP A 33 -9.48 7.70 1.14
N ALA A 34 -8.54 7.85 2.07
CA ALA A 34 -8.31 6.87 3.11
C ALA A 34 -9.51 6.83 4.07
N SER A 35 -9.94 5.62 4.43
CA SER A 35 -11.02 5.43 5.39
C SER A 35 -10.51 5.50 6.82
N THR A 36 -11.38 5.97 7.72
CA THR A 36 -11.20 5.86 9.17
C THR A 36 -11.84 4.59 9.74
N ILE A 37 -12.47 3.76 8.89
CA ILE A 37 -13.02 2.46 9.27
C ILE A 37 -11.85 1.49 9.46
N LEU A 38 -11.66 1.05 10.70
CA LEU A 38 -10.63 0.08 11.07
C LEU A 38 -11.15 -1.37 11.10
N ASP A 39 -12.46 -1.55 10.92
CA ASP A 39 -13.09 -2.86 11.00
C ASP A 39 -12.98 -3.62 9.68
N ALA A 40 -12.24 -4.73 9.72
CA ALA A 40 -12.27 -5.75 8.68
C ALA A 40 -13.25 -6.88 9.07
N PRO A 41 -13.79 -7.63 8.10
CA PRO A 41 -14.70 -8.73 8.35
C PRO A 41 -13.95 -9.85 9.06
N SER A 42 -14.61 -10.47 10.04
CA SER A 42 -14.04 -11.60 10.77
C SER A 42 -13.65 -12.72 9.80
N PRO A 43 -12.50 -13.38 10.03
CA PRO A 43 -12.07 -14.49 9.18
C PRO A 43 -13.05 -15.67 9.29
N PRO A 44 -13.13 -16.52 8.25
CA PRO A 44 -13.92 -17.75 8.32
C PRO A 44 -13.39 -18.66 9.44
N PRO A 45 -14.26 -19.51 10.03
CA PRO A 45 -13.86 -20.38 11.12
C PRO A 45 -12.80 -21.40 10.67
N VAL A 46 -11.73 -21.53 11.45
CA VAL A 46 -10.65 -22.50 11.21
C VAL A 46 -10.69 -23.61 12.26
N ARG A 47 -10.38 -24.84 11.85
CA ARG A 47 -10.22 -25.96 12.80
C ARG A 47 -8.86 -25.88 13.48
N VAL A 48 -8.88 -25.76 14.80
CA VAL A 48 -7.67 -25.66 15.62
C VAL A 48 -7.54 -26.92 16.47
N ALA A 49 -6.36 -27.54 16.45
CA ALA A 49 -6.06 -28.68 17.30
C ALA A 49 -6.16 -28.29 18.80
N PRO A 50 -6.68 -29.17 19.68
CA PRO A 50 -6.92 -28.83 21.08
C PRO A 50 -5.75 -28.18 21.82
N GLU A 51 -4.54 -28.68 21.59
CA GLU A 51 -3.28 -28.22 22.16
C GLU A 51 -2.87 -26.81 21.72
N ASN A 52 -3.40 -26.32 20.60
CA ASN A 52 -3.08 -25.01 20.04
C ASN A 52 -4.13 -23.94 20.36
N ARG A 53 -5.25 -24.29 21.01
CA ARG A 53 -6.37 -23.35 21.22
C ARG A 53 -6.00 -22.09 21.98
N GLU A 54 -5.20 -22.20 23.04
CA GLU A 54 -4.79 -21.03 23.83
C GLU A 54 -3.87 -20.11 23.03
N ALA A 55 -2.93 -20.68 22.27
CA ALA A 55 -2.05 -19.93 21.40
C ALA A 55 -2.83 -19.22 20.28
N VAL A 56 -3.80 -19.89 19.67
CA VAL A 56 -4.66 -19.29 18.63
C VAL A 56 -5.54 -18.19 19.22
N ALA A 57 -6.16 -18.40 20.39
CA ALA A 57 -6.97 -17.36 21.04
C ALA A 57 -6.14 -16.11 21.38
N ARG A 58 -4.89 -16.29 21.82
CA ARG A 58 -3.97 -15.17 22.03
C ARG A 58 -3.59 -14.50 20.70
N GLY A 59 -3.37 -15.26 19.64
CA GLY A 59 -3.08 -14.74 18.31
C GLY A 59 -4.23 -13.90 17.76
N GLU A 60 -5.45 -14.40 17.87
CA GLU A 60 -6.68 -13.70 17.48
C GLU A 60 -6.80 -12.35 18.21
N TYR A 61 -6.60 -12.34 19.52
CA TYR A 61 -6.59 -11.10 20.31
C TYR A 61 -5.54 -10.09 19.80
N LEU A 62 -4.33 -10.54 19.46
CA LEU A 62 -3.28 -9.65 18.96
C LEU A 62 -3.59 -9.11 17.56
N VAL A 63 -4.12 -9.94 16.68
CA VAL A 63 -4.51 -9.57 15.31
C VAL A 63 -5.61 -8.50 15.33
N GLU A 64 -6.59 -8.66 16.22
CA GLU A 64 -7.66 -7.69 16.40
C GLU A 64 -7.15 -6.40 17.04
N LEU A 65 -6.42 -6.50 18.15
CA LEU A 65 -5.89 -5.34 18.89
C LEU A 65 -4.96 -4.47 18.03
N LEU A 66 -4.14 -5.09 17.19
CA LEU A 66 -3.19 -4.38 16.32
C LEU A 66 -3.80 -3.95 14.98
N GLY A 67 -5.08 -4.27 14.73
CA GLY A 67 -5.80 -3.85 13.54
C GLY A 67 -5.19 -4.41 12.24
N CYS A 68 -4.64 -5.62 12.25
CA CYS A 68 -4.00 -6.21 11.05
C CYS A 68 -4.94 -6.21 9.84
N GLY A 69 -6.24 -6.42 10.09
CA GLY A 69 -7.26 -6.41 9.04
C GLY A 69 -7.41 -5.08 8.31
N ALA A 70 -7.09 -3.94 8.94
CA ALA A 70 -7.22 -2.62 8.31
C ALA A 70 -6.28 -2.43 7.11
N CYS A 71 -5.11 -3.08 7.14
CA CYS A 71 -4.16 -3.06 6.03
C CYS A 71 -4.23 -4.34 5.20
N HIS A 72 -4.36 -5.50 5.84
CA HIS A 72 -4.27 -6.80 5.17
C HIS A 72 -5.61 -7.31 4.64
N THR A 73 -6.71 -6.57 4.76
CA THR A 73 -7.96 -6.90 4.07
C THR A 73 -8.17 -5.94 2.91
N ASP A 74 -8.34 -6.51 1.74
CA ASP A 74 -8.48 -5.73 0.53
C ASP A 74 -9.75 -4.86 0.57
N GLY A 75 -9.62 -3.61 0.16
CA GLY A 75 -10.67 -2.59 0.24
C GLY A 75 -10.85 -1.94 1.62
N ALA A 76 -10.25 -2.47 2.69
CA ALA A 76 -10.37 -1.89 4.03
C ALA A 76 -9.78 -0.47 4.11
N LEU A 77 -8.63 -0.23 3.46
CA LEU A 77 -7.98 1.10 3.42
C LEU A 77 -8.87 2.22 2.85
N VAL A 78 -9.90 1.86 2.08
CA VAL A 78 -10.84 2.80 1.44
C VAL A 78 -12.29 2.60 1.92
N GLY A 79 -12.49 1.84 3.00
CA GLY A 79 -13.80 1.72 3.66
C GLY A 79 -14.76 0.73 2.98
N GLU A 80 -14.27 -0.08 2.05
CA GLU A 80 -15.03 -1.10 1.33
C GLU A 80 -14.41 -2.49 1.55
N PRO A 81 -14.32 -2.97 2.80
CA PRO A 81 -13.61 -4.20 3.10
C PRO A 81 -14.27 -5.42 2.44
N ARG A 82 -13.45 -6.24 1.80
CA ARG A 82 -13.88 -7.46 1.12
C ARG A 82 -13.71 -8.69 1.99
N ALA A 83 -14.83 -9.25 2.45
CA ALA A 83 -14.82 -10.45 3.30
C ALA A 83 -14.18 -11.67 2.61
N ASP A 84 -14.34 -11.82 1.30
CA ASP A 84 -13.70 -12.88 0.50
C ASP A 84 -12.17 -12.73 0.37
N ARG A 85 -11.64 -11.59 0.81
CA ARG A 85 -10.22 -11.22 0.78
C ARG A 85 -9.70 -10.81 2.17
N SER A 86 -10.36 -11.26 3.24
CA SER A 86 -9.89 -11.03 4.60
C SER A 86 -8.47 -11.54 4.79
N MET A 87 -7.58 -10.68 5.30
CA MET A 87 -6.15 -10.97 5.54
C MET A 87 -5.32 -11.32 4.29
N ALA A 88 -5.88 -11.17 3.08
CA ALA A 88 -5.25 -11.51 1.81
C ALA A 88 -4.39 -10.39 1.19
N GLY A 89 -4.07 -9.35 1.97
CA GLY A 89 -3.36 -8.16 1.51
C GLY A 89 -4.31 -7.10 0.95
N SER A 90 -3.78 -6.13 0.21
CA SER A 90 -4.57 -5.05 -0.38
C SER A 90 -4.05 -4.67 -1.76
N ARG A 91 -4.98 -4.41 -2.71
CA ARG A 91 -4.64 -3.80 -4.01
C ARG A 91 -4.39 -2.30 -3.91
N VAL A 92 -4.82 -1.68 -2.82
CA VAL A 92 -4.56 -0.27 -2.53
C VAL A 92 -3.24 -0.20 -1.78
N GLY A 93 -2.30 0.55 -2.34
CA GLY A 93 -0.99 0.77 -1.75
C GLY A 93 -0.97 1.98 -0.82
N ILE A 94 -0.05 1.98 0.13
CA ILE A 94 0.20 3.10 1.02
C ILE A 94 1.42 3.84 0.47
N ALA A 95 1.20 5.05 -0.04
CA ALA A 95 2.27 5.92 -0.48
C ALA A 95 3.06 6.43 0.73
N TYR A 96 4.39 6.31 0.70
CA TYR A 96 5.28 6.91 1.67
C TYR A 96 6.27 7.81 0.93
N THR A 97 6.29 9.10 1.30
CA THR A 97 7.33 10.03 0.87
C THR A 97 8.02 10.61 2.08
N SER A 98 9.35 10.73 1.99
CA SER A 98 10.09 11.63 2.86
C SER A 98 10.58 12.77 1.98
N PRO A 99 9.90 13.94 2.01
CA PRO A 99 10.24 15.06 1.13
C PRO A 99 11.65 15.62 1.38
N LEU A 100 12.30 15.21 2.48
CA LEU A 100 13.67 15.57 2.83
C LEU A 100 14.72 14.53 2.44
N LYS A 101 14.31 13.31 2.05
CA LYS A 101 15.24 12.19 1.74
C LYS A 101 15.07 11.61 0.35
N PHE A 102 13.85 11.55 -0.17
CA PHE A 102 13.56 10.90 -1.43
C PHE A 102 12.91 11.91 -2.37
N ARG A 103 13.39 11.96 -3.62
CA ARG A 103 12.74 12.75 -4.68
C ARG A 103 11.39 12.15 -5.08
N ASN A 104 11.18 10.85 -4.82
CA ASN A 104 10.03 10.09 -5.28
C ASN A 104 9.40 9.33 -4.08
N PRO A 105 8.07 9.40 -3.83
CA PRO A 105 7.38 8.44 -2.97
C PRO A 105 7.59 7.00 -3.44
N GLY A 106 7.77 6.10 -2.48
CA GLY A 106 7.54 4.67 -2.71
C GLY A 106 6.10 4.30 -2.36
N VAL A 107 5.60 3.22 -2.92
CA VAL A 107 4.29 2.66 -2.57
C VAL A 107 4.51 1.27 -2.02
N VAL A 108 3.96 1.00 -0.84
CA VAL A 108 3.97 -0.35 -0.24
C VAL A 108 2.58 -0.94 -0.28
N TYR A 109 2.49 -2.21 -0.69
CA TYR A 109 1.24 -2.96 -0.70
C TYR A 109 1.25 -3.93 0.47
N PRO A 110 0.21 -3.93 1.32
CA PRO A 110 0.05 -4.95 2.35
C PRO A 110 0.06 -6.36 1.75
N PRO A 111 0.96 -7.26 2.18
CA PRO A 111 1.04 -8.61 1.63
C PRO A 111 -0.10 -9.51 2.11
N ASN A 112 -0.29 -10.64 1.44
CA ASN A 112 -1.18 -11.69 1.89
C ASN A 112 -0.58 -12.41 3.13
N ILE A 113 -1.33 -12.44 4.23
CA ILE A 113 -0.94 -13.11 5.49
C ILE A 113 -1.87 -14.28 5.84
N THR A 114 -2.64 -14.76 4.88
CA THR A 114 -3.44 -15.99 5.03
C THR A 114 -2.54 -17.23 5.12
N PRO A 115 -3.07 -18.38 5.57
CA PRO A 115 -2.35 -19.66 5.55
C PRO A 115 -2.07 -20.22 4.15
N ASP A 116 -2.27 -19.45 3.08
CA ASP A 116 -1.94 -19.88 1.72
C ASP A 116 -0.44 -20.13 1.58
N ASP A 117 -0.07 -21.25 0.95
CA ASP A 117 1.32 -21.69 0.85
C ASP A 117 2.12 -20.94 -0.22
N GLU A 118 1.47 -20.50 -1.29
CA GLU A 118 2.14 -19.87 -2.44
C GLU A 118 2.27 -18.36 -2.28
N THR A 119 1.21 -17.72 -1.79
CA THR A 119 1.08 -16.27 -1.74
C THR A 119 0.98 -15.73 -0.32
N GLY A 120 0.71 -16.58 0.67
CA GLY A 120 0.55 -16.22 2.07
C GLY A 120 1.74 -16.63 2.95
N ILE A 121 1.45 -16.89 4.23
CA ILE A 121 2.42 -17.30 5.24
C ILE A 121 2.34 -18.80 5.58
N GLY A 122 1.64 -19.61 4.78
CA GLY A 122 1.40 -21.03 5.08
C GLY A 122 2.67 -21.86 5.28
N LEU A 123 3.74 -21.50 4.57
CA LEU A 123 5.04 -22.16 4.66
C LEU A 123 6.00 -21.52 5.67
N TRP A 124 5.57 -20.47 6.38
CA TRP A 124 6.44 -19.80 7.34
C TRP A 124 6.69 -20.66 8.57
N THR A 125 7.91 -20.57 9.09
CA THR A 125 8.27 -21.14 10.37
C THR A 125 8.17 -20.09 11.46
N ASN A 126 8.04 -20.50 12.72
CA ASN A 126 7.99 -19.59 13.88
C ASN A 126 9.23 -18.69 14.06
N GLN A 127 10.27 -18.84 13.23
CA GLN A 127 11.56 -18.17 13.38
C GLN A 127 11.76 -16.99 12.40
N GLN A 128 10.83 -16.81 11.46
CA GLN A 128 10.76 -15.67 10.55
C GLN A 128 10.03 -14.51 11.20
#